data_AF-A0A1Y0I9E7-F1
#
_entry.id   AF-A0A1Y0I9E7-F1
#
_cell.length_a   1.000
_cell.length_b   1.000
_cell.length_c   1.000
_cell.angle_alpha   90.00
_cell.angle_beta   90.00
_cell.angle_gamma   90.00
#
_symmetry.space_group_name_H-M   'P 1'
#
loop_
_entity.id
_entity.type
_entity.pdbx_description
1 polymer ?
#
loop_
_entity_poly.entity_id
_entity_poly.type
_entity_poly.pdbx_seq_one_letter_code
_entity_poly.pdbx_strand_id
1 'polypeptide(L)' 'MTEEQFANYSTTILVGALILYMAFIIFDLAKKSKAGKFGMAILFIGLFTGVAGFIIKTVIVETMEVGIQLQPVVNLIS' A
#
# COMPACT_ATOMS: atom_id res chain seq x y z
N MET A 1 -0.28 -8.24 -22.65
CA MET A 1 -0.27 -7.94 -21.21
C MET A 1 -1.52 -8.55 -20.64
N THR A 2 -1.37 -9.55 -19.78
CA THR A 2 -2.46 -10.42 -19.29
C THR A 2 -3.39 -9.66 -18.36
N GLU A 3 -4.66 -10.06 -18.32
CA GLU A 3 -5.72 -9.43 -17.53
C GLU A 3 -5.37 -9.32 -16.04
N GLU A 4 -4.64 -10.30 -15.51
CA GLU A 4 -4.13 -10.30 -14.13
C GLU A 4 -3.16 -9.15 -13.85
N GLN A 5 -2.27 -8.80 -14.79
CA GLN A 5 -1.38 -7.66 -14.59
C GLN A 5 -2.16 -6.36 -14.59
N PHE A 6 -3.15 -6.21 -15.47
CA PHE A 6 -4.01 -5.04 -15.49
C PHE A 6 -4.84 -4.90 -14.19
N ALA A 7 -5.38 -6.00 -13.68
CA ALA A 7 -6.11 -6.03 -12.41
C ALA A 7 -5.21 -5.63 -11.21
N ASN A 8 -3.97 -6.14 -11.17
CA ASN A 8 -3.01 -5.81 -10.12
C ASN A 8 -2.53 -4.34 -10.17
N TYR A 9 -2.21 -3.84 -11.37
CA TYR A 9 -1.83 -2.43 -11.54
C TYR A 9 -2.98 -1.49 -11.21
N SER A 10 -4.21 -1.81 -11.64
CA SER A 10 -5.38 -0.98 -11.33
C SER A 10 -5.67 -0.93 -9.83
N THR A 11 -5.60 -2.07 -9.13
CA THR A 11 -5.81 -2.14 -7.68
C THR A 11 -4.74 -1.36 -6.93
N THR A 12 -3.47 -1.52 -7.30
CA THR A 12 -2.35 -0.81 -6.66
C THR A 12 -2.45 0.70 -6.85
N ILE A 13 -2.76 1.17 -8.06
CA ILE A 13 -2.88 2.59 -8.36
C ILE A 13 -4.11 3.20 -7.71
N LEU A 14 -5.28 2.56 -7.79
CA LEU A 14 -6.53 3.08 -7.23
C LEU A 14 -6.47 3.16 -5.70
N VAL A 15 -6.02 2.09 -5.05
CA VAL A 15 -5.89 2.04 -3.58
C VAL A 15 -4.77 2.96 -3.11
N GLY A 16 -3.63 2.99 -3.82
CA GLY A 16 -2.52 3.90 -3.51
C GLY A 16 -2.93 5.37 -3.59
N ALA A 17 -3.68 5.75 -4.64
CA ALA A 17 -4.23 7.10 -4.79
C ALA A 17 -5.22 7.47 -3.67
N LEU A 18 -6.08 6.52 -3.27
CA LEU A 18 -7.04 6.73 -2.18
C LEU A 18 -6.34 6.93 -0.82
N ILE A 19 -5.30 6.15 -0.53
CA ILE A 19 -4.48 6.30 0.69
C ILE A 19 -3.76 7.64 0.70
N LEU A 20 -3.19 8.06 -0.44
CA LEU A 20 -2.55 9.36 -0.59
C LEU A 20 -3.53 10.52 -0.35
N TYR A 21 -4.75 10.40 -0.87
CA TYR A 21 -5.80 11.39 -0.65
C TYR A 21 -6.18 11.52 0.83
N MET A 22 -6.31 10.38 1.54
CA MET A 22 -6.52 10.38 2.99
C MET A 22 -5.35 11.02 3.75
N ALA A 23 -4.11 10.67 3.40
CA ALA A 23 -2.90 11.25 4.00
C ALA A 23 -2.81 12.77 3.78
N PHE A 24 -3.18 13.25 2.59
CA PHE A 24 -3.18 14.68 2.24
C PHE A 24 -4.20 15.47 3.07
N ILE A 25 -5.43 14.95 3.23
CA ILE A 25 -6.46 15.57 4.07
C ILE A 25 -5.99 15.64 5.53
N ILE A 26 -5.40 14.55 6.03
CA ILE A 26 -4.89 14.49 7.39
C ILE A 26 -3.77 15.52 7.61
N PHE A 27 -2.87 15.69 6.63
CA PHE A 27 -1.82 16.69 6.68
C PHE A 27 -2.39 18.12 6.68
N ASP A 28 -3.42 18.39 5.88
CA ASP A 28 -4.12 19.69 5.89
C ASP A 28 -4.80 19.95 7.24
N LEU A 29 -5.52 18.96 7.79
CA LEU A 29 -6.15 19.05 9.11
C LEU A 29 -5.12 19.25 10.23
N ALA A 30 -3.99 18.55 10.18
CA ALA A 30 -2.88 18.70 11.13
C ALA A 30 -2.40 20.15 11.20
N LYS A 31 -2.17 20.72 10.01
CA LYS A 31 -1.58 22.03 9.82
C LYS A 31 -2.58 23.14 10.15
N LYS A 32 -3.84 22.97 9.79
CA LYS A 32 -4.91 23.95 10.02
C LYS A 32 -5.43 23.94 11.45
N SER A 33 -5.44 22.79 12.11
CA SER A 33 -6.01 22.64 13.46
C SER A 33 -5.04 23.02 14.59
N LYS A 34 -3.76 23.32 14.31
CA LYS A 34 -2.71 23.38 15.34
C LYS A 34 -2.87 22.20 16.30
N ALA A 35 -3.10 20.99 15.78
CA ALA A 35 -3.38 19.79 16.56
C ALA A 35 -2.21 19.60 17.54
N GLY A 36 -2.38 20.10 18.76
CA GLY A 36 -1.26 20.52 19.60
C GLY A 36 -0.30 19.37 19.81
N LYS A 37 1.01 19.59 19.66
CA LYS A 37 2.18 18.68 19.90
C LYS A 37 1.95 17.16 19.88
N PHE A 38 1.04 16.62 20.71
CA PHE A 38 0.47 15.28 20.62
C PHE A 38 -0.18 14.92 19.27
N GLY A 39 -0.95 15.84 18.66
CA GLY A 39 -1.63 15.59 17.39
C GLY A 39 -0.62 15.36 16.26
N MET A 40 0.37 16.24 16.12
CA MET A 40 1.44 16.08 15.13
C MET A 40 2.25 14.78 15.34
N ALA A 41 2.51 14.38 16.59
CA ALA A 41 3.23 13.13 16.89
C ALA A 41 2.45 11.88 16.45
N ILE A 42 1.15 11.81 16.75
CA ILE A 42 0.27 10.72 16.31
C ILE A 42 0.12 10.71 14.78
N LEU A 43 0.10 11.87 14.14
CA LEU A 43 0.02 11.96 12.68
C LEU A 43 1.30 11.49 12.00
N PHE A 44 2.47 11.80 12.55
CA PHE A 44 3.74 11.25 12.06
C PHE A 44 3.80 9.73 12.20
N ILE A 45 3.39 9.20 13.36
CA ILE A 45 3.38 7.74 13.60
C ILE A 45 2.32 7.06 12.74
N GLY A 46 1.12 7.63 12.62
CA GLY A 46 0.04 7.11 11.80
C GLY A 46 0.37 7.14 10.31
N LEU A 47 1.00 8.21 9.83
CA LEU A 47 1.46 8.32 8.45
C LEU A 47 2.56 7.28 8.16
N PHE A 48 3.57 7.18 9.02
CA PHE A 48 4.64 6.20 8.86
C PHE A 48 4.10 4.77 8.95
N THR A 49 3.17 4.48 9.86
CA THR A 49 2.56 3.16 10.01
C THR A 49 1.67 2.80 8.82
N GLY A 50 0.88 3.74 8.30
CA GLY A 50 0.01 3.52 7.14
C GLY A 50 0.82 3.28 5.85
N VAL A 51 1.85 4.09 5.62
CA VAL A 51 2.72 3.95 4.44
C VAL A 51 3.64 2.72 4.58
N ALA A 52 4.25 2.50 5.74
CA ALA A 52 5.10 1.33 5.97
C ALA A 52 4.29 0.03 5.89
N GLY A 53 3.08 -0.03 6.45
CA GLY A 53 2.23 -1.23 6.36
C GLY A 53 1.82 -1.56 4.93
N PHE A 54 1.53 -0.55 4.11
CA PHE A 54 1.24 -0.75 2.69
C PHE A 54 2.48 -1.26 1.92
N ILE A 55 3.65 -0.64 2.12
CA ILE A 55 4.89 -1.06 1.46
C ILE A 55 5.31 -2.47 1.90
N ILE A 56 5.29 -2.76 3.20
CA ILE A 56 5.67 -4.08 3.74
C ILE A 56 4.74 -5.16 3.18
N LYS A 57 3.41 -4.93 3.15
CA LYS A 57 2.47 -5.87 2.52
C LYS A 57 2.81 -6.10 1.06
N THR A 58 3.02 -5.04 0.27
CA THR A 58 3.31 -5.17 -1.17
C THR A 58 4.60 -5.97 -1.40
N VAL A 59 5.65 -5.68 -0.64
CA VAL A 59 6.93 -6.39 -0.74
C VAL A 59 6.78 -7.85 -0.31
N ILE A 60 6.05 -8.15 0.78
CA ILE A 60 5.80 -9.52 1.23
C ILE A 60 4.98 -10.29 0.19
N VAL A 61 3.93 -9.68 -0.35
CA VAL A 61 3.08 -10.29 -1.38
C VAL A 61 3.89 -10.58 -2.63
N GLU A 62 4.69 -9.62 -3.11
CA GLU A 62 5.53 -9.81 -4.29
C GLU A 62 6.63 -10.86 -4.05
N THR A 63 7.27 -10.87 -2.88
CA THR A 63 8.30 -11.89 -2.56
C THR A 63 7.70 -13.29 -2.30
N MET A 64 6.48 -13.38 -1.74
CA MET A 64 5.78 -14.65 -1.53
C MET A 64 5.11 -15.18 -2.82
N GLU A 65 4.58 -14.30 -3.68
CA GLU A 65 4.03 -14.66 -4.99
C GLU A 65 5.14 -15.03 -6.00
N VAL A 66 6.32 -14.41 -5.91
CA VAL A 66 7.48 -14.79 -6.74
C VAL A 66 7.91 -16.25 -6.49
N GLY A 67 7.63 -16.81 -5.30
CA GLY A 67 7.83 -18.24 -5.02
C GLY A 67 6.78 -19.18 -5.64
N ILE A 68 5.64 -18.66 -6.11
CA ILE A 68 4.53 -19.45 -6.65
C ILE A 68 4.49 -19.44 -8.18
N GLN A 69 5.21 -18.57 -8.90
CA GLN A 69 5.23 -18.58 -10.38
C GLN A 69 5.94 -19.80 -11.02
N LEU A 70 6.54 -20.70 -10.23
CA LEU A 70 7.02 -22.02 -10.69
C LEU A 70 6.05 -23.18 -10.36
N GLN A 71 5.00 -22.97 -9.56
CA GLN A 71 4.00 -23.99 -9.22
C GLN A 71 2.88 -24.20 -10.27
N PRO A 72 2.32 -23.18 -10.95
CA PRO A 72 1.26 -23.43 -11.94
C PRO A 72 1.81 -24.04 -13.23
N VAL A 73 3.12 -23.90 -13.53
CA VAL A 73 3.74 -24.52 -14.71
C VAL A 73 4.06 -25.99 -14.45
N VAL A 74 4.59 -26.37 -13.27
CA VAL A 74 4.91 -27.78 -12.93
C VAL A 74 3.65 -28.67 -12.90
N ASN A 75 2.51 -28.14 -12.43
CA ASN A 75 1.23 -28.87 -12.40
C ASN A 75 0.54 -28.97 -13.78
N LEU A 76 1.15 -28.44 -14.84
CA LEU A 76 0.76 -28.64 -16.24
C LEU A 76 1.73 -29.54 -17.02
N ILE A 77 2.87 -29.94 -16.42
CA ILE A 77 3.84 -30.91 -17.01
C ILE A 77 3.75 -32.29 -16.32
N SER A 78 2.85 -32.46 -15.36
CA SER A 78 2.44 -33.73 -14.75
C SER A 78 0.95 -33.93 -14.90
#